data_AF-A0A1X4HUK9-F1
#
_entry.id   AF-A0A1X4HUK9-F1
#
_cell.length_a   1.000
_cell.length_b   1.000
_cell.length_c   1.000
_cell.angle_alpha   90.00
_cell.angle_beta   90.00
_cell.angle_gamma   90.00
#
_symmetry.space_group_name_H-M   'P 1'
#
loop_
_entity.id
_entity.type
_entity.pdbx_description
1 polymer ?
#
loop_
_entity_poly.entity_id
_entity_poly.type
_entity_poly.pdbx_seq_one_letter_code
_entity_poly.pdbx_strand_id
1 'polypeptide(L)'
;MHTPVALLLELGIILTALSLLGAVARRFALSPVPLYLVAGLALGDGGLAPVPAAREFVDTGAAIGVVLLLLTLGLDFTVREFTASLGRHRSSAVVDLVLNAVPGAGAGLLLGLDAAGVLALAGAP
;
A
#
# COMPACT_ATOMS: atom_id res chain seq x y z
N MET A 1 -5.84 28.60 15.11
CA MET A 1 -5.28 27.34 14.56
C MET A 1 -3.93 27.68 13.98
N HIS A 2 -2.83 27.34 14.66
CA HIS A 2 -1.49 27.54 14.13
C HIS A 2 -1.04 26.23 13.52
N THR A 3 -1.01 26.13 12.19
CA THR A 3 -0.36 24.99 11.54
C THR A 3 1.12 25.04 11.92
N PRO A 4 1.67 24.01 12.57
CA PRO A 4 3.07 24.04 12.96
C PRO A 4 3.94 24.08 11.71
N VAL A 5 4.86 25.04 11.63
CA VAL A 5 5.79 25.19 10.50
C VAL A 5 6.56 23.89 10.25
N ALA A 6 6.86 23.14 11.32
CA ALA A 6 7.47 21.82 11.26
C ALA A 6 6.68 20.83 10.39
N LEU A 7 5.34 20.79 10.50
CA LEU A 7 4.50 19.89 9.69
C LEU A 7 4.63 20.22 8.20
N LEU A 8 4.57 21.50 7.84
CA LEU A 8 4.66 21.92 6.44
C LEU A 8 6.03 21.61 5.84
N LEU A 9 7.10 21.82 6.62
CA LEU A 9 8.46 21.49 6.22
C LEU A 9 8.66 19.98 6.06
N GLU A 10 8.27 19.17 7.06
CA GLU A 10 8.37 17.72 6.99
C GLU A 10 7.57 17.16 5.81
N LEU A 11 6.32 17.61 5.62
CA LEU A 11 5.51 17.20 4.49
C LEU A 11 6.15 17.59 3.15
N GLY A 12 6.66 18.82 3.05
CA GLY A 12 7.36 19.30 1.85
C GLY A 12 8.60 18.46 1.52
N ILE A 13 9.39 18.11 2.53
CA ILE A 13 10.56 17.23 2.39
C ILE A 13 10.12 15.84 1.93
N ILE A 14 9.12 15.25 2.57
CA ILE A 14 8.60 13.91 2.23
C ILE A 14 8.12 13.89 0.77
N LEU A 15 7.25 14.83 0.38
CA LEU A 15 6.71 14.88 -0.99
C LEU A 15 7.80 15.10 -2.03
N THR A 16 8.80 15.94 -1.74
CA THR A 16 9.93 16.19 -2.63
C THR A 16 10.80 14.94 -2.77
N ALA A 17 11.12 14.28 -1.66
CA ALA A 17 11.93 13.06 -1.66
C ALA A 17 11.24 11.93 -2.42
N LEU A 18 9.94 11.69 -2.16
CA LEU A 18 9.16 10.70 -2.88
C LEU A 18 9.06 11.03 -4.38
N SER A 19 8.88 12.29 -4.75
CA SER A 19 8.86 12.72 -6.16
C SER A 19 10.19 12.43 -6.86
N LEU A 20 11.32 12.70 -6.18
CA LEU A 20 12.66 12.39 -6.69
C LEU A 20 12.87 10.88 -6.83
N LEU A 21 12.53 10.10 -5.80
CA LEU A 21 12.62 8.64 -5.84
C LEU A 21 11.78 8.05 -6.98
N GLY A 22 10.57 8.57 -7.20
CA GLY A 22 9.71 8.16 -8.31
C GLY A 22 10.31 8.50 -9.68
N ALA A 23 10.95 9.66 -9.81
CA ALA A 23 11.65 10.05 -11.04
C ALA A 23 12.86 9.14 -11.32
N VAL A 24 13.63 8.82 -10.27
CA VAL A 24 14.76 7.90 -10.34
C VAL A 24 14.28 6.48 -10.71
N ALA A 25 13.22 5.98 -10.07
CA ALA A 25 12.63 4.67 -10.36
C ALA A 25 12.29 4.55 -11.86
N ARG A 26 11.58 5.55 -12.38
CA ARG A 26 11.20 5.62 -13.80
C ARG A 26 12.43 5.65 -14.71
N ARG A 27 13.50 6.35 -14.33
CA ARG A 27 14.75 6.42 -15.11
C ARG A 27 15.41 5.04 -15.27
N PHE A 28 15.28 4.18 -14.27
CA PHE A 28 15.82 2.82 -14.24
C PHE A 28 14.78 1.74 -14.60
N ALA A 29 13.59 2.11 -15.08
CA ALA A 29 12.48 1.20 -15.38
C ALA A 29 12.05 0.31 -14.20
N LEU A 30 12.24 0.80 -12.97
CA LEU A 30 11.79 0.16 -11.73
C LEU A 30 10.40 0.68 -11.34
N SER A 31 9.59 -0.18 -10.71
CA SER A 31 8.39 0.27 -10.01
C SER A 31 8.78 1.25 -8.91
N PRO A 32 8.09 2.40 -8.74
CA PRO A 32 8.34 3.31 -7.63
C PRO A 32 7.98 2.73 -6.25
N VAL A 33 7.09 1.73 -6.20
CA VAL A 33 6.51 1.23 -4.94
C VAL A 33 7.57 0.73 -3.94
N PRO A 34 8.54 -0.13 -4.30
CA PRO A 34 9.56 -0.59 -3.35
C PRO A 34 10.40 0.54 -2.77
N LEU A 35 10.72 1.56 -3.56
CA LEU A 35 11.49 2.71 -3.08
C LEU A 35 10.69 3.56 -2.10
N TYR A 36 9.38 3.72 -2.33
CA TYR A 36 8.49 4.40 -1.40
C TYR A 36 8.35 3.63 -0.08
N LEU A 37 8.31 2.29 -0.11
CA LEU A 37 8.29 1.46 1.10
C LEU A 37 9.58 1.60 1.91
N VAL A 38 10.75 1.58 1.26
CA VAL A 38 12.04 1.80 1.94
C VAL A 38 12.11 3.19 2.55
N ALA A 39 11.63 4.21 1.83
CA ALA A 39 11.55 5.57 2.36
C ALA A 39 10.60 5.63 3.58
N GLY A 40 9.43 5.00 3.51
CA GLY A 40 8.48 4.92 4.63
C GLY A 40 9.08 4.22 5.85
N LEU A 41 9.83 3.13 5.66
CA LEU A 41 10.54 2.45 6.74
C LEU A 41 11.64 3.33 7.37
N ALA A 42 12.36 4.10 6.55
CA ALA A 42 13.39 5.01 7.04
C ALA A 42 12.80 6.23 7.79
N LEU A 43 11.60 6.68 7.41
CA LEU A 43 10.92 7.85 7.95
C LEU A 43 9.94 7.52 9.10
N GLY A 44 9.61 6.23 9.29
CA GLY A 44 8.68 5.74 10.31
C GLY A 44 9.27 5.73 11.72
N ASP A 45 8.45 5.29 12.68
CA ASP A 45 8.83 5.18 14.08
C ASP A 45 10.02 4.20 14.25
N GLY A 46 11.12 4.68 14.86
CA GLY A 46 12.36 3.90 15.00
C GLY A 46 13.21 3.81 13.73
N GLY A 47 12.84 4.54 12.67
CA GLY A 47 13.60 4.67 11.44
C GLY A 47 14.83 5.57 11.56
N LEU A 48 15.50 5.80 10.42
CA LEU A 48 16.72 6.62 10.34
C LEU A 48 16.46 8.12 10.50
N ALA A 49 15.30 8.61 10.05
CA ALA A 49 14.95 10.03 10.04
C ALA A 49 13.44 10.22 10.31
N PRO A 50 12.98 10.00 11.56
CA PRO A 50 11.56 10.06 11.88
C PRO A 50 10.97 11.46 11.67
N VAL A 51 9.73 11.51 11.19
CA VAL A 51 8.97 12.74 10.87
C VAL A 51 7.70 12.83 11.73
N PRO A 52 7.82 13.18 13.02
CA PRO A 52 6.72 13.08 13.98
C PRO A 52 5.62 14.12 13.73
N ALA A 53 5.94 15.29 13.17
CA ALA A 53 4.95 16.33 12.92
C ALA A 53 4.06 16.01 11.70
N ALA A 54 4.58 15.27 10.71
CA ALA A 54 3.82 14.84 9.54
C ALA A 54 3.01 13.55 9.77
N ARG A 55 3.25 12.80 10.84
CA ARG A 55 2.68 11.45 11.08
C ARG A 55 1.15 11.40 10.99
N GLU A 56 0.45 12.19 11.79
CA GLU A 56 -1.02 12.20 11.82
C GLU A 56 -1.62 12.62 10.47
N PHE A 57 -0.95 13.54 9.78
CA PHE A 57 -1.35 13.96 8.44
C PHE A 57 -1.15 12.86 7.40
N VAL A 58 -0.02 12.15 7.45
CA VAL A 58 0.28 11.04 6.53
C VAL A 58 -0.65 9.86 6.78
N ASP A 59 -0.96 9.51 8.03
CA ASP A 59 -1.89 8.42 8.36
C ASP A 59 -3.29 8.70 7.80
N THR A 60 -3.80 9.91 8.03
CA THR A 60 -5.10 10.34 7.51
C THR A 60 -5.07 10.44 5.97
N GLY A 61 -4.01 11.02 5.42
CA GLY A 61 -3.81 11.19 3.98
C GLY A 61 -3.67 9.86 3.25
N ALA A 62 -3.05 8.86 3.86
CA ALA A 62 -2.89 7.52 3.29
C ALA A 62 -4.25 6.83 3.14
N ALA A 63 -5.11 6.89 4.16
CA ALA A 63 -6.47 6.36 4.08
C ALA A 63 -7.28 7.02 2.96
N ILE A 64 -7.22 8.36 2.87
CA ILE A 64 -7.86 9.12 1.78
C ILE A 64 -7.27 8.73 0.42
N GLY A 65 -5.94 8.62 0.32
CA GLY A 65 -5.25 8.23 -0.91
C GLY A 65 -5.67 6.86 -1.42
N VAL A 66 -5.80 5.87 -0.52
CA VAL A 66 -6.31 4.53 -0.87
C VAL A 66 -7.75 4.60 -1.38
N VAL A 67 -8.63 5.36 -0.71
CA VAL A 67 -10.02 5.52 -1.16
C VAL A 67 -10.08 6.18 -2.55
N LEU A 68 -9.30 7.23 -2.77
CA LEU A 68 -9.24 7.91 -4.07
C LEU A 68 -8.65 7.01 -5.16
N LEU A 69 -7.61 6.22 -4.84
CA LEU A 69 -7.04 5.24 -5.76
C LEU A 69 -8.08 4.20 -6.17
N LEU A 70 -8.80 3.62 -5.20
CA LEU A 70 -9.87 2.64 -5.47
C LEU A 70 -11.02 3.26 -6.25
N LEU A 71 -11.38 4.51 -5.96
CA LEU A 71 -12.36 5.26 -6.74
C LEU A 71 -11.90 5.41 -8.19
N THR A 72 -10.67 5.86 -8.43
CA THR A 72 -10.12 6.00 -9.79
C THR A 72 -10.10 4.67 -10.52
N LEU A 73 -9.70 3.57 -9.86
CA LEU A 73 -9.77 2.23 -10.44
C LEU A 73 -11.21 1.84 -10.79
N GLY A 74 -12.17 2.14 -9.91
CA GLY A 74 -13.60 1.89 -10.17
C GLY A 74 -14.16 2.70 -11.34
N LEU A 75 -13.64 3.90 -11.59
CA LEU A 75 -14.01 4.75 -12.72
C LEU A 75 -13.38 4.28 -14.05
N ASP A 76 -12.25 3.59 -14.00
CA ASP A 76 -11.53 3.07 -15.17
C ASP A 76 -12.23 1.83 -15.78
N PHE A 77 -13.00 1.08 -14.99
CA PHE A 77 -13.72 -0.11 -15.45
C PHE A 77 -15.23 0.13 -15.62
N THR A 78 -15.77 -0.23 -16.78
CA THR A 78 -17.24 -0.22 -16.97
C THR A 78 -17.90 -1.43 -16.29
N VAL A 79 -19.14 -1.25 -15.80
CA VAL A 79 -19.94 -2.32 -15.17
C VAL A 79 -20.06 -3.57 -16.07
N ARG A 80 -20.02 -3.37 -17.39
CA ARG A 80 -20.16 -4.43 -18.39
C ARG A 80 -18.85 -5.21 -18.61
N GLU A 81 -17.69 -4.57 -18.53
CA GLU A 81 -16.39 -5.25 -18.54
C GLU A 81 -16.14 -6.01 -17.23
N PHE A 82 -16.54 -5.41 -16.10
CA PHE A 82 -16.42 -6.04 -14.79
C PHE A 82 -17.21 -7.37 -14.72
N THR A 83 -18.47 -7.34 -15.13
CA THR A 83 -19.35 -8.53 -15.13
C THR A 83 -18.91 -9.60 -16.13
N ALA A 84 -18.42 -9.22 -17.31
CA ALA A 84 -17.88 -10.15 -18.30
C ALA A 84 -16.56 -10.82 -17.85
N SER A 85 -15.67 -10.08 -17.18
CA SER A 85 -14.44 -10.64 -16.60
C SER A 85 -14.71 -11.54 -15.40
N LEU A 86 -15.66 -11.18 -14.51
CA LEU A 86 -16.04 -12.03 -13.37
C LEU A 86 -16.59 -13.40 -13.82
N GLY A 87 -17.33 -13.45 -14.94
CA GLY A 87 -17.88 -14.70 -15.47
C GLY A 87 -16.81 -15.65 -16.02
N ARG A 88 -15.81 -15.13 -16.72
CA ARG A 88 -14.74 -15.95 -17.34
C ARG A 88 -13.63 -16.37 -16.37
N HIS A 89 -13.46 -15.69 -15.25
CA HIS A 89 -12.30 -15.91 -14.36
C HIS A 89 -12.63 -16.61 -13.04
N ARG A 90 -13.84 -17.17 -12.86
CA ARG A 90 -14.18 -17.86 -11.61
C ARG A 90 -13.25 -19.01 -11.25
N SER A 91 -12.89 -19.87 -12.21
CA SER A 91 -11.95 -20.97 -11.96
C SER A 91 -10.54 -20.46 -11.69
N SER A 92 -10.09 -19.46 -12.45
CA SER A 92 -8.79 -18.80 -12.23
C SER A 92 -8.72 -18.12 -10.87
N ALA A 93 -9.81 -17.50 -10.41
CA ALA A 93 -9.90 -16.83 -9.12
C ALA A 93 -9.83 -17.81 -7.95
N VAL A 94 -10.46 -18.99 -8.06
CA VAL A 94 -10.35 -20.03 -7.03
C VAL A 94 -8.92 -20.58 -6.95
N VAL A 95 -8.31 -20.85 -8.10
CA VAL A 95 -6.92 -21.35 -8.15
C VAL A 95 -5.94 -20.31 -7.59
N ASP A 96 -6.10 -19.05 -7.99
CA ASP A 96 -5.29 -17.95 -7.47
C ASP A 96 -5.47 -17.76 -5.96
N LEU A 97 -6.72 -17.80 -5.47
CA LEU A 97 -7.02 -17.72 -4.05
C LEU A 97 -6.32 -18.83 -3.26
N VAL A 98 -6.40 -20.08 -3.71
CA VAL A 98 -5.75 -21.21 -3.01
C VAL A 98 -4.23 -21.09 -3.07
N LEU A 99 -3.66 -20.77 -4.23
CA LEU A 99 -2.21 -20.67 -4.40
C LEU A 99 -1.60 -19.48 -3.65
N ASN A 100 -2.34 -18.39 -3.44
CA ASN A 100 -1.92 -17.28 -2.58
C ASN A 100 -2.19 -17.54 -1.09
N ALA A 101 -3.35 -18.11 -0.76
CA ALA A 101 -3.75 -18.29 0.64
C ALA A 101 -2.96 -19.37 1.38
N VAL A 102 -2.60 -20.46 0.70
CA VAL A 102 -1.83 -21.55 1.31
C VAL A 102 -0.45 -21.11 1.81
N PRO A 103 0.41 -20.45 1.02
CA PRO A 103 1.71 -19.99 1.52
C PRO A 103 1.56 -18.90 2.58
N GLY A 104 0.55 -18.01 2.46
CA GLY A 104 0.26 -16.99 3.47
C GLY A 104 -0.15 -17.59 4.82
N ALA A 105 -1.08 -18.55 4.81
CA ALA A 105 -1.47 -19.28 6.01
C ALA A 105 -0.31 -20.10 6.59
N GLY A 106 0.48 -20.75 5.72
CA GLY A 106 1.69 -21.48 6.12
C GLY A 106 2.70 -20.58 6.83
N ALA A 107 2.96 -19.38 6.28
CA ALA A 107 3.82 -18.39 6.90
C ALA A 107 3.27 -17.93 8.27
N GLY A 108 1.96 -17.66 8.36
CA GLY A 108 1.34 -17.28 9.64
C GLY A 108 1.46 -18.35 10.71
N LEU A 109 1.28 -19.63 10.35
CA LEU A 109 1.46 -20.75 11.27
C LEU A 109 2.92 -20.90 11.70
N LEU A 110 3.87 -20.78 10.76
CA LEU A 110 5.31 -20.83 11.05
C LEU A 110 5.77 -19.69 11.96
N LEU A 111 5.15 -18.52 11.83
CA LEU A 111 5.41 -17.36 12.69
C LEU A 111 4.68 -17.44 14.05
N GLY A 112 3.87 -18.47 14.28
CA GLY A 112 3.14 -18.66 15.54
C GLY A 112 2.02 -17.64 15.77
N LEU A 113 1.44 -17.10 14.68
CA LEU A 113 0.34 -16.15 14.78
C LEU A 113 -0.96 -16.84 15.22
N ASP A 114 -1.87 -16.06 15.77
CA ASP A 114 -3.22 -16.49 16.09
C ASP A 114 -4.08 -16.68 14.82
N ALA A 115 -5.30 -17.21 14.97
CA ALA A 115 -6.17 -17.49 13.83
C ALA A 115 -6.43 -16.23 12.97
N ALA A 116 -6.56 -15.06 13.60
CA ALA A 116 -6.76 -13.79 12.90
C ALA A 116 -5.50 -13.39 12.11
N GLY A 117 -4.31 -13.51 12.69
CA GLY A 117 -3.05 -13.23 11.98
C GLY A 117 -2.76 -14.20 10.84
N VAL A 118 -3.09 -15.49 10.99
CA VAL A 118 -2.98 -16.49 9.93
C VAL A 118 -3.94 -16.18 8.77
N LEU A 119 -5.19 -15.83 9.07
CA LEU A 119 -6.18 -15.40 8.06
C LEU A 119 -5.73 -14.13 7.35
N ALA A 120 -5.22 -13.14 8.07
CA ALA A 120 -4.72 -11.89 7.50
C ALA A 120 -3.56 -12.14 6.52
N LEU A 121 -2.60 -13.01 6.86
CA LEU A 121 -1.50 -13.36 5.97
C LEU A 121 -1.92 -14.23 4.78
N ALA A 122 -2.96 -15.05 4.95
CA ALA A 122 -3.54 -15.82 3.84
C ALA A 122 -4.18 -14.91 2.77
N GLY A 123 -4.44 -13.64 3.06
CA GLY A 123 -5.10 -12.73 2.11
C GLY A 123 -6.47 -13.22 1.67
N ALA A 124 -7.06 -14.15 2.43
CA ALA A 124 -8.40 -14.66 2.22
C ALA A 124 -9.38 -13.66 2.85
N PRO A 125 -10.45 -13.25 2.14
CA PRO A 125 -11.47 -12.36 2.67
C PRO A 125 -12.24 -12.96 3.83
#